data_AF-A0A846P594-F1
#
_entry.id   AF-A0A846P594-F1
#
_cell.length_a   1.000
_cell.length_b   1.000
_cell.length_c   1.000
_cell.angle_alpha   90.00
_cell.angle_beta   90.00
_cell.angle_gamma   90.00
#
_symmetry.space_group_name_H-M   'P 1'
#
loop_
_entity.id
_entity.type
_entity.pdbx_description
1 polymer ?
#
loop_
_entity_poly.entity_id
_entity_poly.type
_entity_poly.pdbx_seq_one_letter_code
_entity_poly.pdbx_strand_id
1 'polypeptide(L)'
;MHQPPDNLGLLIEENEWEAQQIIRCYERVPRYARKFRDVARIHVGFSGILLEQFRSPENIDRYRHFVDIPAMIESYKESDNIEIIGMGYYHPIFPLIPREDWDDHLISGKQIAAEMFGREPRGFWPSEMAFDMEMIPALAKTGYEYVVVDSVHVQPKDGAAAPNPFQPYIARHADARIVVVPRDRDISNAQESGMNAEWFSDEVSNKVETRPDNAAPHLVTTWSDGENGGWFRQMAEEAGFFGHFFTPFVERVRSGDSLISPVLLSDFLEYHPPQTEAHVQTGAWNVADTSGYDFSQWAGSDKQREAIGKIFDVSRRYWALARGRVPENVRDTMSRIRRIVLESETSCFLFWGDYWIPKLYERTRLAEELLGTVERATH
;
A
#
# COMPACT_ATOMS: atom_id res chain seq x y z
N MET A 1 -2.33 -5.55 0.31
CA MET A 1 -2.65 -6.57 -0.70
C MET A 1 -2.18 -6.07 -2.05
N HIS A 2 -1.31 -6.82 -2.71
CA HIS A 2 -0.72 -6.40 -3.97
C HIS A 2 -0.37 -7.62 -4.82
N GLN A 3 -0.58 -7.48 -6.13
CA GLN A 3 -0.06 -8.40 -7.13
C GLN A 3 0.51 -7.57 -8.28
N PRO A 4 1.68 -7.93 -8.83
CA PRO A 4 2.20 -7.25 -10.00
C PRO A 4 1.25 -7.39 -11.20
N PRO A 5 1.46 -6.60 -12.28
CA PRO A 5 0.71 -6.74 -13.52
C PRO A 5 0.63 -8.20 -13.98
N ASP A 6 -0.57 -8.62 -14.39
CA ASP A 6 -0.93 -9.96 -14.91
C ASP A 6 -0.71 -11.15 -13.96
N ASN A 7 -0.23 -10.92 -12.74
CA ASN A 7 0.20 -12.00 -11.86
C ASN A 7 -0.94 -12.88 -11.34
N LEU A 8 -2.17 -12.37 -11.19
CA LEU A 8 -3.29 -13.23 -10.80
C LEU A 8 -3.58 -14.31 -11.85
N GLY A 9 -3.51 -13.95 -13.14
CA GLY A 9 -3.69 -14.90 -14.24
C GLY A 9 -2.54 -15.90 -14.29
N LEU A 10 -1.30 -15.43 -14.16
CA LEU A 10 -0.12 -16.28 -14.15
C LEU A 10 -0.11 -17.25 -12.96
N LEU A 11 -0.43 -16.78 -11.75
CA LEU A 11 -0.40 -17.59 -10.53
C LEU A 11 -1.33 -18.79 -10.62
N ILE A 12 -2.57 -18.59 -11.09
CA ILE A 12 -3.53 -19.70 -11.18
C ILE A 12 -3.18 -20.67 -12.32
N GLU A 13 -2.42 -20.24 -13.33
CA GLU A 13 -1.90 -21.12 -14.38
C GLU A 13 -0.75 -22.00 -13.88
N GLU A 14 0.23 -21.37 -13.25
CA GLU A 14 1.51 -22.00 -12.91
C GLU A 14 1.46 -22.70 -11.55
N ASN A 15 0.66 -22.18 -10.61
CA ASN A 15 0.59 -22.67 -9.24
C ASN A 15 -0.80 -22.45 -8.62
N GLU A 16 -1.78 -23.23 -9.09
CA GLU A 16 -3.18 -23.18 -8.64
C GLU A 16 -3.35 -23.24 -7.11
N TRP A 17 -2.53 -24.04 -6.43
CA TRP A 17 -2.58 -24.16 -4.97
C TRP A 17 -2.18 -22.86 -4.28
N GLU A 18 -1.09 -22.23 -4.70
CA GLU A 18 -0.67 -20.94 -4.16
C GLU A 18 -1.69 -19.84 -4.49
N ALA A 19 -2.22 -19.84 -5.72
CA ALA A 19 -3.28 -18.92 -6.12
C ALA A 19 -4.51 -19.03 -5.21
N GLN A 20 -4.93 -20.26 -4.88
CA GLN A 20 -6.02 -20.52 -3.94
C GLN A 20 -5.71 -19.98 -2.54
N GLN A 21 -4.49 -20.20 -2.04
CA GLN A 21 -4.09 -19.71 -0.72
C GLN A 21 -4.12 -18.18 -0.65
N ILE A 22 -3.62 -17.50 -1.69
CA ILE A 22 -3.58 -16.04 -1.78
C ILE A 22 -4.99 -15.45 -1.88
N ILE A 23 -5.82 -15.90 -2.83
CA ILE A 23 -7.15 -15.31 -3.04
C ILE A 23 -8.05 -15.43 -1.80
N ARG A 24 -7.88 -16.51 -1.02
CA ARG A 24 -8.60 -16.69 0.25
C ARG A 24 -8.15 -15.72 1.35
N CYS A 25 -6.91 -15.24 1.32
CA CYS A 25 -6.47 -14.16 2.22
C CYS A 25 -7.32 -12.91 2.00
N TYR A 26 -7.60 -12.58 0.74
CA TYR A 26 -8.42 -11.41 0.37
C TYR A 26 -9.89 -11.59 0.75
N GLU A 27 -10.44 -12.80 0.64
CA GLU A 27 -11.84 -13.13 1.01
C GLU A 27 -12.08 -13.12 2.52
N ARG A 28 -11.11 -13.57 3.30
CA ARG A 28 -11.25 -13.70 4.76
C ARG A 28 -11.54 -12.37 5.44
N VAL A 29 -10.88 -11.29 5.02
CA VAL A 29 -10.98 -10.01 5.73
C VAL A 29 -12.42 -9.54 5.93
N PRO A 30 -13.26 -9.39 4.87
CA PRO A 30 -14.63 -8.94 5.06
C PRO A 30 -15.51 -9.99 5.76
N ARG A 31 -15.21 -11.29 5.64
CA ARG A 31 -15.92 -12.32 6.40
C ARG A 31 -15.69 -12.18 7.91
N TYR A 32 -14.46 -11.96 8.34
CA TYR A 32 -14.16 -11.72 9.76
C TYR A 32 -14.64 -10.35 10.23
N ALA A 33 -14.55 -9.30 9.39
CA ALA A 33 -15.13 -7.99 9.70
C ALA A 33 -16.63 -8.09 9.99
N ARG A 34 -17.38 -8.83 9.16
CA ARG A 34 -18.83 -9.07 9.36
C ARG A 34 -19.13 -9.93 10.58
N LYS A 35 -18.37 -11.00 10.80
CA LYS A 35 -18.53 -11.88 11.96
C LYS A 35 -18.38 -11.12 13.29
N PHE A 36 -17.53 -10.11 13.32
CA PHE A 36 -17.21 -9.31 14.50
C PHE A 36 -17.61 -7.83 14.31
N ARG A 37 -18.70 -7.54 13.60
CA ARG A 37 -19.07 -6.17 13.18
C ARG A 37 -19.17 -5.17 14.34
N ASP A 38 -19.60 -5.63 15.50
CA ASP A 38 -19.73 -4.85 16.73
C ASP A 38 -18.39 -4.31 17.26
N VAL A 39 -17.30 -5.04 17.06
CA VAL A 39 -16.01 -4.80 17.74
C VAL A 39 -14.82 -4.66 16.78
N ALA A 40 -14.79 -5.40 15.69
CA ALA A 40 -13.67 -5.40 14.74
C ALA A 40 -13.61 -4.07 14.00
N ARG A 41 -12.39 -3.54 13.86
CA ARG A 41 -12.04 -2.41 12.99
C ARG A 41 -10.77 -2.81 12.23
N ILE A 42 -10.82 -2.77 10.90
CA ILE A 42 -9.75 -3.30 10.05
C ILE A 42 -9.38 -2.29 8.97
N HIS A 43 -8.09 -2.15 8.70
CA HIS A 43 -7.57 -1.37 7.58
C HIS A 43 -7.11 -2.29 6.45
N VAL A 44 -7.51 -2.00 5.21
CA VAL A 44 -7.06 -2.78 4.05
C VAL A 44 -6.76 -1.86 2.88
N GLY A 45 -5.59 -2.05 2.26
CA GLY A 45 -5.24 -1.42 0.99
C GLY A 45 -5.04 -2.44 -0.11
N PHE A 46 -5.46 -2.07 -1.32
CA PHE A 46 -5.24 -2.80 -2.55
C PHE A 46 -4.56 -1.88 -3.56
N SER A 47 -3.47 -2.33 -4.18
CA SER A 47 -2.90 -1.63 -5.33
C SER A 47 -3.92 -1.55 -6.47
N GLY A 48 -3.91 -0.45 -7.24
CA GLY A 48 -4.83 -0.28 -8.37
C GLY A 48 -4.75 -1.41 -9.39
N ILE A 49 -3.53 -1.91 -9.68
CA ILE A 49 -3.32 -3.02 -10.61
C ILE A 49 -3.91 -4.35 -10.13
N LEU A 50 -3.96 -4.60 -8.83
CA LEU A 50 -4.67 -5.77 -8.29
C LEU A 50 -6.19 -5.62 -8.45
N LEU A 51 -6.72 -4.42 -8.19
CA LEU A 51 -8.14 -4.12 -8.40
C LEU A 51 -8.56 -4.21 -9.87
N GLU A 52 -7.69 -3.80 -10.79
CA GLU A 52 -7.88 -3.99 -12.22
C GLU A 52 -7.96 -5.48 -12.57
N GLN A 53 -7.05 -6.29 -12.02
CA GLN A 53 -7.06 -7.73 -12.23
C GLN A 53 -8.31 -8.41 -11.66
N PHE A 54 -8.90 -7.90 -10.57
CA PHE A 54 -10.19 -8.38 -10.05
C PHE A 54 -11.38 -8.05 -10.96
N ARG A 55 -11.26 -7.05 -11.85
CA ARG A 55 -12.30 -6.74 -12.85
C ARG A 55 -12.20 -7.58 -14.12
N SER A 56 -11.08 -8.27 -14.34
CA SER A 56 -10.89 -9.09 -15.54
C SER A 56 -11.90 -10.25 -15.54
N PRO A 57 -12.77 -10.35 -16.57
CA PRO A 57 -13.71 -11.47 -16.68
C PRO A 57 -12.99 -12.82 -16.71
N GLU A 58 -11.79 -12.87 -17.30
CA GLU A 58 -10.96 -14.08 -17.31
C GLU A 58 -10.53 -14.49 -15.91
N ASN A 59 -10.00 -13.55 -15.10
CA ASN A 59 -9.60 -13.86 -13.73
C ASN A 59 -10.81 -14.24 -12.88
N ILE A 60 -11.94 -13.53 -13.02
CA ILE A 60 -13.18 -13.88 -12.32
C ILE A 60 -13.59 -15.33 -12.64
N ASP A 61 -13.56 -15.69 -13.92
CA ASP A 61 -13.93 -17.03 -14.40
C ASP A 61 -12.99 -18.13 -13.87
N ARG A 62 -11.67 -17.87 -13.86
CA ARG A 62 -10.66 -18.80 -13.39
C ARG A 62 -10.72 -19.02 -11.87
N TYR A 63 -10.98 -17.97 -11.09
CA TYR A 63 -10.97 -18.03 -9.63
C TYR A 63 -12.31 -18.43 -8.98
N ARG A 64 -13.43 -18.46 -9.72
CA ARG A 64 -14.78 -18.72 -9.17
C ARG A 64 -14.93 -20.04 -8.41
N HIS A 65 -14.06 -21.02 -8.68
CA HIS A 65 -14.05 -22.29 -7.96
C HIS A 65 -13.46 -22.18 -6.55
N PHE A 66 -12.72 -21.09 -6.27
CA PHE A 66 -12.12 -20.80 -4.96
C PHE A 66 -12.85 -19.69 -4.22
N VAL A 67 -13.08 -18.57 -4.90
CA VAL A 67 -13.68 -17.34 -4.37
C VAL A 67 -14.50 -16.68 -5.47
N ASP A 68 -15.73 -16.28 -5.15
CA ASP A 68 -16.51 -15.35 -5.98
C ASP A 68 -15.95 -13.93 -5.77
N ILE A 69 -15.10 -13.48 -6.69
CA ILE A 69 -14.42 -12.17 -6.60
C ILE A 69 -15.44 -11.01 -6.55
N PRO A 70 -16.46 -10.93 -7.44
CA PRO A 70 -17.51 -9.92 -7.32
C PRO A 70 -18.20 -9.91 -5.95
N ALA A 71 -18.59 -11.07 -5.42
CA ALA A 71 -19.22 -11.15 -4.09
C ALA A 71 -18.27 -10.76 -2.96
N MET A 72 -16.97 -11.11 -3.07
CA MET A 72 -15.95 -10.66 -2.13
C MET A 72 -15.82 -9.14 -2.12
N ILE A 73 -15.78 -8.49 -3.29
CA ILE A 73 -15.71 -7.03 -3.40
C ILE A 73 -16.96 -6.38 -2.83
N GLU A 74 -18.15 -6.91 -3.12
CA GLU A 74 -19.39 -6.46 -2.51
C GLU A 74 -19.35 -6.61 -0.98
N SER A 75 -18.70 -7.67 -0.50
CA SER A 75 -18.50 -7.90 0.93
C SER A 75 -17.72 -6.77 1.61
N TYR A 76 -16.68 -6.26 0.95
CA TYR A 76 -15.93 -5.07 1.38
C TYR A 76 -16.78 -3.79 1.34
N LYS A 77 -17.61 -3.58 0.31
CA LYS A 77 -18.47 -2.38 0.20
C LYS A 77 -19.43 -2.25 1.37
N GLU A 78 -20.09 -3.35 1.72
CA GLU A 78 -21.12 -3.38 2.76
C GLU A 78 -20.55 -3.41 4.20
N SER A 79 -19.22 -3.56 4.37
CA SER A 79 -18.57 -3.64 5.68
C SER A 79 -18.09 -2.25 6.13
N ASP A 80 -18.92 -1.54 6.88
CA ASP A 80 -18.62 -0.21 7.45
C ASP A 80 -17.42 -0.19 8.41
N ASN A 81 -17.12 -1.32 9.03
CA ASN A 81 -16.01 -1.51 9.95
C ASN A 81 -14.67 -1.88 9.28
N ILE A 82 -14.58 -1.74 7.96
CA ILE A 82 -13.34 -1.78 7.19
C ILE A 82 -13.07 -0.38 6.64
N GLU A 83 -11.88 0.16 6.92
CA GLU A 83 -11.37 1.37 6.28
C GLU A 83 -10.44 1.01 5.13
N ILE A 84 -10.84 1.44 3.92
CA ILE A 84 -10.06 1.25 2.70
C ILE A 84 -8.95 2.30 2.63
N ILE A 85 -7.75 1.85 2.30
CA ILE A 85 -6.53 2.66 2.27
C ILE A 85 -6.03 2.75 0.84
N GLY A 86 -5.71 3.97 0.41
CA GLY A 86 -5.21 4.24 -0.93
C GLY A 86 -3.76 3.77 -1.10
N MET A 87 -3.43 3.36 -2.31
CA MET A 87 -2.09 2.96 -2.75
C MET A 87 -1.84 3.51 -4.15
N GLY A 88 -0.57 3.60 -4.57
CA GLY A 88 -0.26 3.95 -5.96
C GLY A 88 -0.76 2.88 -6.93
N TYR A 89 -1.26 3.28 -8.11
CA TYR A 89 -1.95 2.37 -9.03
C TYR A 89 -1.14 1.12 -9.38
N TYR A 90 0.09 1.28 -9.91
CA TYR A 90 0.99 0.15 -10.22
C TYR A 90 1.94 -0.18 -9.06
N HIS A 91 1.66 0.30 -7.85
CA HIS A 91 2.51 0.08 -6.67
C HIS A 91 3.97 0.58 -6.87
N PRO A 92 4.19 1.86 -7.28
CA PRO A 92 5.53 2.38 -7.50
C PRO A 92 6.23 2.78 -6.20
N ILE A 93 7.57 2.77 -6.21
CA ILE A 93 8.36 3.49 -5.20
C ILE A 93 8.39 4.96 -5.60
N PHE A 94 7.46 5.76 -5.07
CA PHE A 94 7.29 7.18 -5.47
C PHE A 94 8.60 7.98 -5.53
N PRO A 95 9.51 7.90 -4.54
CA PRO A 95 10.79 8.62 -4.58
C PRO A 95 11.75 8.18 -5.71
N LEU A 96 11.50 7.05 -6.37
CA LEU A 96 12.33 6.51 -7.45
C LEU A 96 11.72 6.65 -8.85
N ILE A 97 10.57 7.33 -8.98
CA ILE A 97 9.90 7.59 -10.25
C ILE A 97 9.78 9.09 -10.52
N PRO A 98 9.57 9.53 -11.77
CA PRO A 98 9.41 10.94 -12.09
C PRO A 98 8.23 11.58 -11.36
N ARG A 99 8.41 12.79 -10.82
CA ARG A 99 7.36 13.48 -10.04
C ARG A 99 6.14 13.81 -10.88
N GLU A 100 6.32 14.04 -12.17
CA GLU A 100 5.23 14.25 -13.11
C GLU A 100 4.29 13.04 -13.21
N ASP A 101 4.71 11.86 -12.76
CA ASP A 101 3.94 10.61 -12.84
C ASP A 101 3.17 10.29 -11.55
N TRP A 102 3.48 11.00 -10.46
CA TRP A 102 2.87 10.78 -9.15
C TRP A 102 1.36 10.99 -9.16
N ASP A 103 0.90 12.10 -9.75
CA ASP A 103 -0.53 12.43 -9.81
C ASP A 103 -1.32 11.32 -10.51
N ASP A 104 -0.80 10.73 -11.58
CA ASP A 104 -1.50 9.65 -12.29
C ASP A 104 -1.64 8.41 -11.43
N HIS A 105 -0.60 8.03 -10.67
CA HIS A 105 -0.68 6.91 -9.74
C HIS A 105 -1.61 7.16 -8.56
N LEU A 106 -1.58 8.37 -7.99
CA LEU A 106 -2.38 8.74 -6.83
C LEU A 106 -3.86 8.88 -7.19
N ILE A 107 -4.17 9.60 -8.27
CA ILE A 107 -5.54 9.84 -8.73
C ILE A 107 -6.17 8.54 -9.22
N SER A 108 -5.49 7.80 -10.11
CA SER A 108 -6.04 6.56 -10.65
C SER A 108 -6.23 5.50 -9.56
N GLY A 109 -5.28 5.42 -8.61
CA GLY A 109 -5.36 4.50 -7.47
C GLY A 109 -6.55 4.82 -6.56
N LYS A 110 -6.77 6.12 -6.26
CA LYS A 110 -7.92 6.58 -5.48
C LYS A 110 -9.25 6.31 -6.20
N GLN A 111 -9.31 6.58 -7.50
CA GLN A 111 -10.50 6.39 -8.33
C GLN A 111 -10.92 4.93 -8.41
N ILE A 112 -10.01 4.02 -8.76
CA ILE A 112 -10.37 2.59 -8.87
C ILE A 112 -10.78 2.00 -7.51
N ALA A 113 -10.15 2.43 -6.41
CA ALA A 113 -10.59 2.05 -5.07
C ALA A 113 -12.01 2.56 -4.78
N ALA A 114 -12.32 3.81 -5.11
CA ALA A 114 -13.66 4.38 -4.93
C ALA A 114 -14.73 3.64 -5.74
N GLU A 115 -14.43 3.33 -7.00
CA GLU A 115 -15.34 2.57 -7.86
C GLU A 115 -15.53 1.12 -7.37
N MET A 116 -14.48 0.48 -6.87
CA MET A 116 -14.54 -0.91 -6.39
C MET A 116 -15.22 -1.03 -5.02
N PHE A 117 -15.02 -0.06 -4.13
CA PHE A 117 -15.46 -0.16 -2.73
C PHE A 117 -16.57 0.83 -2.35
N GLY A 118 -17.01 1.68 -3.27
CA GLY A 118 -18.11 2.64 -3.08
C GLY A 118 -17.76 3.84 -2.21
N ARG A 119 -16.48 4.02 -1.85
CA ARG A 119 -15.98 5.09 -0.98
C ARG A 119 -14.53 5.40 -1.27
N GLU A 120 -14.18 6.69 -1.22
CA GLU A 120 -12.80 7.12 -1.41
C GLU A 120 -11.94 6.82 -0.18
N PRO A 121 -10.70 6.33 -0.35
CA PRO A 121 -9.76 6.22 0.76
C PRO A 121 -9.35 7.61 1.28
N ARG A 122 -9.39 7.78 2.61
CA ARG A 122 -8.88 8.97 3.33
C ARG A 122 -7.39 8.85 3.63
N GLY A 123 -6.95 7.64 3.97
CA GLY A 123 -5.54 7.31 4.24
C GLY A 123 -4.79 6.86 2.99
N PHE A 124 -3.48 7.10 3.00
CA PHE A 124 -2.55 6.60 1.99
C PHE A 124 -1.49 5.68 2.61
N TRP A 125 -1.24 4.55 1.94
CA TRP A 125 -0.12 3.67 2.21
C TRP A 125 0.84 3.74 1.02
N PRO A 126 2.02 4.38 1.18
CA PRO A 126 3.04 4.40 0.14
C PRO A 126 3.53 2.97 -0.11
N SER A 127 3.75 2.60 -1.37
CA SER A 127 4.25 1.27 -1.72
C SER A 127 5.55 0.99 -0.96
N GLU A 128 5.65 -0.15 -0.28
CA GLU A 128 6.80 -0.50 0.57
C GLU A 128 7.03 0.50 1.73
N MET A 129 6.00 1.26 2.10
CA MET A 129 6.08 2.42 2.97
C MET A 129 7.15 3.44 2.53
N ALA A 130 7.51 3.46 1.24
CA ALA A 130 8.49 4.37 0.68
C ALA A 130 7.95 5.80 0.66
N PHE A 131 8.39 6.59 1.62
CA PHE A 131 7.93 7.95 1.81
C PHE A 131 9.06 8.95 1.69
N ASP A 132 8.76 10.09 1.06
CA ASP A 132 9.59 11.29 1.07
C ASP A 132 8.69 12.49 1.38
N MET A 133 9.21 13.48 2.12
CA MET A 133 8.48 14.70 2.44
C MET A 133 8.00 15.45 1.18
N GLU A 134 8.69 15.31 0.06
CA GLU A 134 8.30 15.88 -1.23
C GLU A 134 6.98 15.31 -1.77
N MET A 135 6.53 14.14 -1.30
CA MET A 135 5.23 13.56 -1.68
C MET A 135 4.05 14.34 -1.08
N ILE A 136 4.25 15.10 0.00
CA ILE A 136 3.18 15.73 0.77
C ILE A 136 2.27 16.62 -0.09
N PRO A 137 2.78 17.52 -0.96
CA PRO A 137 1.92 18.32 -1.83
C PRO A 137 1.04 17.49 -2.77
N ALA A 138 1.56 16.40 -3.35
CA ALA A 138 0.81 15.53 -4.26
C ALA A 138 -0.29 14.75 -3.52
N LEU A 139 0.02 14.23 -2.32
CA LEU A 139 -0.93 13.54 -1.46
C LEU A 139 -2.06 14.48 -1.01
N ALA A 140 -1.71 15.69 -0.52
CA ALA A 140 -2.66 16.69 -0.08
C ALA A 140 -3.56 17.18 -1.24
N LYS A 141 -2.97 17.43 -2.42
CA LYS A 141 -3.70 17.82 -3.63
C LYS A 141 -4.73 16.76 -4.07
N THR A 142 -4.40 15.48 -3.89
CA THR A 142 -5.30 14.36 -4.21
C THR A 142 -6.36 14.11 -3.11
N GLY A 143 -6.29 14.86 -2.01
CA GLY A 143 -7.23 14.78 -0.90
C GLY A 143 -7.01 13.58 0.00
N TYR A 144 -5.77 13.10 0.15
CA TYR A 144 -5.40 12.20 1.24
C TYR A 144 -5.19 13.00 2.52
N GLU A 145 -5.75 12.51 3.63
CA GLU A 145 -5.75 13.20 4.92
C GLU A 145 -4.58 12.76 5.81
N TYR A 146 -4.19 11.49 5.69
CA TYR A 146 -3.07 10.93 6.42
C TYR A 146 -2.28 9.93 5.59
N VAL A 147 -1.03 9.71 5.98
CA VAL A 147 -0.12 8.72 5.41
C VAL A 147 0.44 7.83 6.50
N VAL A 148 0.51 6.53 6.24
CA VAL A 148 1.14 5.57 7.15
C VAL A 148 2.60 5.39 6.78
N VAL A 149 3.51 5.58 7.74
CA VAL A 149 4.96 5.46 7.53
C VAL A 149 5.58 4.56 8.59
N ASP A 150 6.77 4.01 8.31
CA ASP A 150 7.50 3.25 9.33
C ASP A 150 8.03 4.19 10.42
N SER A 151 7.74 3.87 11.67
CA SER A 151 8.09 4.71 12.82
C SER A 151 9.58 5.06 12.93
N VAL A 152 10.48 4.22 12.41
CA VAL A 152 11.92 4.44 12.52
C VAL A 152 12.42 5.66 11.72
N HIS A 153 11.60 6.13 10.78
CA HIS A 153 11.88 7.31 9.95
C HIS A 153 11.30 8.60 10.54
N VAL A 154 10.47 8.52 11.57
CA VAL A 154 9.78 9.68 12.16
C VAL A 154 10.68 10.38 13.18
N GLN A 155 10.95 11.65 12.94
CA GLN A 155 11.78 12.53 13.76
C GLN A 155 10.97 13.75 14.23
N PRO A 156 10.51 13.78 15.49
CA PRO A 156 9.81 14.94 16.04
C PRO A 156 10.68 16.21 15.94
N LYS A 157 10.10 17.34 15.52
CA LYS A 157 10.86 18.60 15.34
C LYS A 157 11.33 19.23 16.65
N ASP A 158 10.58 19.02 17.74
CA ASP A 158 10.77 19.78 18.99
C ASP A 158 11.87 19.24 19.92
N GLY A 159 12.90 18.57 19.39
CA GLY A 159 14.22 18.37 20.02
C GLY A 159 14.29 17.76 21.44
N ALA A 160 13.18 17.37 22.08
CA ALA A 160 13.12 17.09 23.52
C ALA A 160 12.53 15.72 23.89
N ALA A 161 11.99 14.95 22.94
CA ALA A 161 11.46 13.62 23.22
C ALA A 161 11.95 12.62 22.16
N ALA A 162 12.29 11.41 22.61
CA ALA A 162 12.48 10.28 21.71
C ALA A 162 11.22 10.10 20.84
N PRO A 163 11.36 9.67 19.57
CA PRO A 163 10.21 9.36 18.73
C PRO A 163 9.20 8.48 19.47
N ASN A 164 7.96 8.94 19.57
CA ASN A 164 6.85 8.16 20.11
C ASN A 164 6.07 7.56 18.92
N PRO A 165 6.20 6.24 18.65
CA PRO A 165 5.49 5.61 17.54
C PRO A 165 3.99 5.47 17.80
N PHE A 166 3.52 5.74 19.02
CA PHE A 166 2.14 5.52 19.44
C PHE A 166 1.27 6.78 19.41
N GLN A 167 1.62 7.74 18.55
CA GLN A 167 0.83 8.94 18.31
C GLN A 167 1.00 9.41 16.86
N PRO A 168 -0.02 10.07 16.29
CA PRO A 168 0.11 10.73 15.00
C PRO A 168 0.92 12.02 15.09
N TYR A 169 1.48 12.45 13.96
CA TYR A 169 2.24 13.70 13.80
C TYR A 169 1.71 14.52 12.63
N ILE A 170 2.12 15.79 12.55
CA ILE A 170 1.95 16.63 11.37
C ILE A 170 3.28 16.73 10.64
N ALA A 171 3.32 16.36 9.37
CA ALA A 171 4.45 16.65 8.49
C ALA A 171 4.12 17.82 7.56
N ARG A 172 5.08 18.73 7.37
CA ARG A 172 4.95 19.90 6.49
C ARG A 172 6.06 19.94 5.47
N HIS A 173 5.71 20.17 4.21
CA HIS A 173 6.65 20.39 3.12
C HIS A 173 6.04 21.38 2.12
N ALA A 174 6.83 22.37 1.71
CA ALA A 174 6.35 23.55 0.99
C ALA A 174 5.16 24.21 1.71
N ASP A 175 4.06 24.48 1.00
CA ASP A 175 2.81 25.05 1.51
C ASP A 175 1.77 23.98 1.92
N ALA A 176 2.12 22.70 1.82
CA ALA A 176 1.25 21.57 2.14
C ALA A 176 1.60 20.91 3.49
N ARG A 177 0.62 20.17 4.02
CA ARG A 177 0.79 19.34 5.22
C ARG A 177 -0.01 18.05 5.08
N ILE A 178 0.41 17.02 5.82
CA ILE A 178 -0.31 15.76 5.95
C ILE A 178 -0.17 15.22 7.37
N VAL A 179 -1.17 14.46 7.85
CA VAL A 179 -1.03 13.70 9.09
C VAL A 179 -0.17 12.46 8.81
N VAL A 180 0.79 12.19 9.69
CA VAL A 180 1.65 11.01 9.62
C VAL A 180 1.26 10.07 10.75
N VAL A 181 0.93 8.83 10.40
CA VAL A 181 0.63 7.75 11.34
C VAL A 181 1.81 6.77 11.35
N PRO A 182 2.62 6.72 12.42
CA PRO A 182 3.72 5.77 12.52
C PRO A 182 3.20 4.34 12.75
N ARG A 183 3.70 3.38 11.97
CA ARG A 183 3.59 1.93 12.22
C ARG A 183 4.64 1.50 13.24
N ASP A 184 4.25 0.73 14.27
CA ASP A 184 5.22 0.02 15.12
C ASP A 184 5.79 -1.19 14.36
N ARG A 185 7.10 -1.17 14.13
CA ARG A 185 7.79 -2.17 13.32
C ARG A 185 7.78 -3.56 13.96
N ASP A 186 8.06 -3.66 15.26
CA ASP A 186 8.24 -4.95 15.92
C ASP A 186 6.93 -5.72 16.02
N ILE A 187 5.86 -5.06 16.46
CA ILE A 187 4.53 -5.68 16.56
C ILE A 187 4.04 -6.06 15.16
N SER A 188 4.35 -5.25 14.15
CA SER A 188 3.97 -5.56 12.78
C SER A 188 4.75 -6.74 12.19
N ASN A 189 6.03 -6.91 12.53
CA ASN A 189 6.78 -8.09 12.15
C ASN A 189 6.21 -9.36 12.83
N ALA A 190 5.75 -9.23 14.08
CA ALA A 190 5.04 -10.31 14.77
C ALA A 190 3.66 -10.60 14.14
N GLN A 191 2.94 -9.57 13.69
CA GLN A 191 1.71 -9.71 12.92
C GLN A 191 1.94 -10.55 11.65
N GLU A 192 3.04 -10.30 10.95
CA GLU A 192 3.44 -11.03 9.75
C GLU A 192 3.87 -12.48 10.05
N SER A 193 4.69 -12.65 11.07
CA SER A 193 5.39 -13.92 11.34
C SER A 193 4.61 -14.89 12.22
N GLY A 194 3.55 -14.42 12.88
CA GLY A 194 2.73 -15.20 13.80
C GLY A 194 2.79 -14.66 15.23
N MET A 195 1.62 -14.50 15.84
CA MET A 195 1.45 -14.05 17.23
C MET A 195 0.15 -14.60 17.81
N ASN A 196 -0.06 -14.46 19.12
CA ASN A 196 -1.32 -14.77 19.79
C ASN A 196 -1.86 -13.56 20.55
N ALA A 197 -3.14 -13.60 20.93
CA ALA A 197 -3.83 -12.46 21.53
C ALA A 197 -3.32 -12.06 22.93
N GLU A 198 -2.81 -13.02 23.72
CA GLU A 198 -2.22 -12.76 25.04
C GLU A 198 -0.91 -11.99 24.86
N TRP A 199 0.01 -12.56 24.09
CA TRP A 199 1.28 -11.93 23.77
C TRP A 199 1.10 -10.52 23.17
N PHE A 200 0.18 -10.34 22.23
CA PHE A 200 -0.08 -9.03 21.63
C PHE A 200 -0.55 -8.00 22.67
N SER A 201 -1.40 -8.41 23.60
CA SER A 201 -1.91 -7.52 24.65
C SER A 201 -0.80 -7.09 25.61
N ASP A 202 0.04 -8.05 26.00
CA ASP A 202 1.17 -7.80 26.90
C ASP A 202 2.24 -6.94 26.22
N GLU A 203 2.58 -7.25 24.97
CA GLU A 203 3.57 -6.50 24.19
C GLU A 203 3.14 -5.05 23.97
N VAL A 204 1.87 -4.83 23.60
CA VAL A 204 1.31 -3.47 23.49
C VAL A 204 1.38 -2.76 24.84
N SER A 205 0.94 -3.40 25.92
CA SER A 205 0.94 -2.81 27.27
C SER A 205 2.36 -2.41 27.71
N ASN A 206 3.34 -3.30 27.53
CA ASN A 206 4.74 -3.05 27.86
C ASN A 206 5.33 -1.89 27.05
N LYS A 207 5.03 -1.83 25.74
CA LYS A 207 5.54 -0.79 24.84
C LYS A 207 4.98 0.60 25.15
N VAL A 208 3.72 0.67 25.61
CA VAL A 208 3.08 1.95 25.96
C VAL A 208 3.32 2.37 27.41
N GLU A 209 3.56 1.45 28.35
CA GLU A 209 3.72 1.74 29.79
C GLU A 209 4.84 2.77 30.09
N THR A 210 5.93 2.71 29.32
CA THR A 210 7.08 3.62 29.50
C THR A 210 6.91 4.98 28.81
N ARG A 211 5.75 5.20 28.17
CA ARG A 211 5.47 6.41 27.41
C ARG A 211 4.73 7.42 28.28
N PRO A 212 4.94 8.72 28.05
CA PRO A 212 4.25 9.74 28.83
C PRO A 212 2.74 9.60 28.63
N ASP A 213 1.99 9.69 29.74
CA ASP A 213 0.54 9.85 29.70
C ASP A 213 0.20 11.07 28.85
N ASN A 214 -0.33 10.81 27.67
CA ASN A 214 -0.79 11.84 26.76
C ASN A 214 -2.25 12.19 27.07
N ALA A 215 -2.66 13.41 26.73
CA ALA A 215 -4.08 13.79 26.80
C ALA A 215 -4.96 12.95 25.84
N ALA A 216 -4.35 12.37 24.79
CA ALA A 216 -4.99 11.45 23.86
C ALA A 216 -4.55 9.99 24.14
N PRO A 217 -5.41 8.99 23.86
CA PRO A 217 -5.03 7.58 23.94
C PRO A 217 -3.82 7.25 23.05
N HIS A 218 -3.02 6.27 23.44
CA HIS A 218 -1.96 5.73 22.60
C HIS A 218 -2.54 5.02 21.38
N LEU A 219 -2.05 5.35 20.19
CA LEU A 219 -2.43 4.73 18.93
C LEU A 219 -1.35 3.74 18.49
N VAL A 220 -1.57 2.45 18.74
CA VAL A 220 -0.71 1.40 18.19
C VAL A 220 -1.17 1.06 16.79
N THR A 221 -0.32 1.33 15.79
CA THR A 221 -0.62 1.01 14.39
C THR A 221 0.26 -0.15 13.92
N THR A 222 -0.35 -1.21 13.41
CA THR A 222 0.35 -2.35 12.84
C THR A 222 0.04 -2.49 11.35
N TRP A 223 1.02 -2.97 10.58
CA TRP A 223 0.83 -3.23 9.15
C TRP A 223 1.78 -4.31 8.64
N SER A 224 1.27 -5.23 7.84
CA SER A 224 2.06 -6.26 7.15
C SER A 224 1.47 -6.53 5.78
N ASP A 225 2.19 -7.27 4.94
CA ASP A 225 1.57 -7.91 3.79
C ASP A 225 0.51 -8.90 4.28
N GLY A 226 -0.67 -8.88 3.66
CA GLY A 226 -1.83 -9.62 4.13
C GLY A 226 -1.98 -10.99 3.47
N GLU A 227 -1.12 -11.28 2.49
CA GLU A 227 -1.08 -12.53 1.76
C GLU A 227 0.26 -13.26 1.90
N ASN A 228 1.22 -12.78 2.68
CA ASN A 228 2.54 -13.39 2.79
C ASN A 228 2.60 -14.50 3.86
N GLY A 229 3.48 -15.46 3.61
CA GLY A 229 3.83 -16.52 4.56
C GLY A 229 2.73 -17.55 4.83
N GLY A 230 3.11 -18.65 5.50
CA GLY A 230 2.17 -19.70 5.88
C GLY A 230 1.12 -19.26 6.91
N TRP A 231 1.35 -18.14 7.59
CA TRP A 231 0.49 -17.60 8.64
C TRP A 231 -0.83 -17.02 8.10
N PHE A 232 -0.78 -16.14 7.11
CA PHE A 232 -1.98 -15.61 6.44
C PHE A 232 -2.56 -16.60 5.43
N ARG A 233 -1.69 -17.32 4.70
CA ARG A 233 -2.06 -18.35 3.71
C ARG A 233 -2.58 -19.65 4.33
N GLN A 234 -2.60 -19.77 5.66
CA GLN A 234 -3.04 -20.99 6.34
C GLN A 234 -4.47 -21.37 5.89
N MET A 235 -4.65 -22.61 5.46
CA MET A 235 -5.93 -23.12 4.99
C MET A 235 -6.80 -23.63 6.14
N ALA A 236 -6.18 -24.14 7.21
CA ALA A 236 -6.82 -24.40 8.49
C ALA A 236 -6.90 -23.07 9.28
N GLU A 237 -7.93 -22.25 9.02
CA GLU A 237 -7.99 -20.86 9.50
C GLU A 237 -7.82 -20.70 11.01
N GLU A 238 -8.24 -21.70 11.80
CA GLU A 238 -8.04 -21.78 13.25
C GLU A 238 -6.56 -21.73 13.67
N ALA A 239 -5.64 -22.10 12.78
CA ALA A 239 -4.20 -22.07 12.99
C ALA A 239 -3.51 -20.87 12.31
N GLY A 240 -4.26 -20.00 11.62
CA GLY A 240 -3.74 -18.81 10.94
C GLY A 240 -4.08 -17.51 11.66
N PHE A 241 -3.74 -16.37 11.03
CA PHE A 241 -3.96 -15.03 11.60
C PHE A 241 -5.38 -14.82 12.15
N PHE A 242 -6.39 -15.13 11.35
CA PHE A 242 -7.76 -14.79 11.73
C PHE A 242 -8.35 -15.69 12.84
N GLY A 243 -8.01 -16.97 12.85
CA GLY A 243 -8.54 -17.92 13.84
C GLY A 243 -7.69 -18.01 15.10
N HIS A 244 -6.36 -18.02 14.99
CA HIS A 244 -5.46 -18.18 16.14
C HIS A 244 -5.20 -16.85 16.88
N PHE A 245 -5.16 -15.72 16.15
CA PHE A 245 -4.91 -14.40 16.75
C PHE A 245 -6.15 -13.51 16.77
N PHE A 246 -6.67 -13.13 15.60
CA PHE A 246 -7.65 -12.05 15.48
C PHE A 246 -8.93 -12.36 16.23
N THR A 247 -9.48 -13.58 16.08
CA THR A 247 -10.70 -14.02 16.77
C THR A 247 -10.54 -13.98 18.29
N PRO A 248 -9.54 -14.64 18.92
CA PRO A 248 -9.31 -14.51 20.35
C PRO A 248 -9.11 -13.06 20.82
N PHE A 249 -8.40 -12.24 20.04
CA PHE A 249 -8.19 -10.83 20.37
C PHE A 249 -9.50 -10.05 20.42
N VAL A 250 -10.31 -10.08 19.35
CA VAL A 250 -11.56 -9.30 19.32
C VAL A 250 -12.61 -9.82 20.30
N GLU A 251 -12.61 -11.11 20.64
CA GLU A 251 -13.48 -11.65 21.70
C GLU A 251 -13.09 -11.13 23.09
N ARG A 252 -11.77 -11.00 23.38
CA ARG A 252 -11.31 -10.36 24.62
C ARG A 252 -11.70 -8.88 24.69
N VAL A 253 -11.65 -8.17 23.57
CA VAL A 253 -12.15 -6.79 23.50
C VAL A 253 -13.65 -6.75 23.77
N ARG A 254 -14.43 -7.64 23.15
CA ARG A 254 -15.88 -7.72 23.32
C ARG A 254 -16.29 -8.04 24.76
N SER A 255 -15.55 -8.90 25.46
CA SER A 255 -15.84 -9.26 26.87
C SER A 255 -15.40 -8.20 27.88
N GLY A 256 -14.63 -7.20 27.46
CA GLY A 256 -14.03 -6.20 28.35
C GLY A 256 -12.74 -6.66 29.02
N ASP A 257 -12.15 -7.79 28.58
CA ASP A 257 -10.91 -8.37 29.11
C ASP A 257 -9.65 -7.90 28.35
N SER A 258 -9.73 -6.71 27.73
CA SER A 258 -8.66 -6.07 26.97
C SER A 258 -8.61 -4.58 27.28
N LEU A 259 -7.40 -4.04 27.45
CA LEU A 259 -7.15 -2.59 27.52
C LEU A 259 -7.04 -1.94 26.14
N ILE A 260 -7.04 -2.75 25.08
CA ILE A 260 -6.88 -2.32 23.69
C ILE A 260 -8.28 -2.25 23.05
N SER A 261 -8.57 -1.14 22.38
CA SER A 261 -9.76 -1.00 21.53
C SER A 261 -9.35 -0.84 20.06
N PRO A 262 -9.83 -1.70 19.14
CA PRO A 262 -9.72 -1.46 17.71
C PRO A 262 -10.45 -0.17 17.32
N VAL A 263 -9.85 0.64 16.45
CA VAL A 263 -10.41 1.89 15.95
C VAL A 263 -10.18 2.00 14.45
N LEU A 264 -11.02 2.76 13.74
CA LEU A 264 -10.64 3.27 12.41
C LEU A 264 -9.68 4.46 12.60
N LEU A 265 -8.70 4.58 11.72
CA LEU A 265 -7.67 5.61 11.81
C LEU A 265 -8.30 6.97 11.57
N SER A 266 -9.17 7.06 10.56
CA SER A 266 -9.90 8.30 10.28
C SER A 266 -10.75 8.76 11.46
N ASP A 267 -11.50 7.86 12.10
CA ASP A 267 -12.28 8.19 13.30
C ASP A 267 -11.35 8.66 14.43
N PHE A 268 -10.28 7.90 14.71
CA PHE A 268 -9.32 8.26 15.76
C PHE A 268 -8.71 9.64 15.52
N LEU A 269 -8.29 9.95 14.29
CA LEU A 269 -7.67 11.22 13.93
C LEU A 269 -8.64 12.40 13.98
N GLU A 270 -9.93 12.17 13.77
CA GLU A 270 -10.97 13.19 13.93
C GLU A 270 -11.19 13.57 15.40
N TYR A 271 -11.20 12.58 16.30
CA TYR A 271 -11.35 12.80 17.74
C TYR A 271 -10.05 13.23 18.44
N HIS A 272 -8.90 12.81 17.91
CA HIS A 272 -7.57 13.05 18.49
C HIS A 272 -6.59 13.63 17.45
N PRO A 273 -6.83 14.86 16.95
CA PRO A 273 -5.97 15.46 15.93
C PRO A 273 -4.55 15.70 16.46
N PRO A 274 -3.51 15.36 15.69
CA PRO A 274 -2.12 15.51 16.12
C PRO A 274 -1.77 16.97 16.38
N GLN A 275 -0.96 17.20 17.41
CA GLN A 275 -0.47 18.55 17.79
C GLN A 275 1.04 18.71 17.55
N THR A 276 1.76 17.60 17.40
CA THR A 276 3.22 17.60 17.28
C THR A 276 3.64 17.53 15.83
N GLU A 277 4.63 18.34 15.44
CA GLU A 277 5.24 18.25 14.12
C GLU A 277 6.39 17.23 14.09
N ALA A 278 6.51 16.52 12.97
CA ALA A 278 7.65 15.66 12.70
C ALA A 278 8.18 15.89 11.29
N HIS A 279 9.46 15.62 11.12
CA HIS A 279 10.06 15.31 9.83
C HIS A 279 10.09 13.80 9.67
N VAL A 280 9.78 13.29 8.48
CA VAL A 280 9.96 11.88 8.15
C VAL A 280 11.17 11.80 7.24
N GLN A 281 12.21 11.11 7.69
CA GLN A 281 13.37 10.81 6.87
C GLN A 281 12.93 9.98 5.66
N THR A 282 13.50 10.27 4.49
CA THR A 282 13.27 9.48 3.28
C THR A 282 13.66 8.02 3.52
N GLY A 283 12.76 7.10 3.25
CA GLY A 283 13.00 5.67 3.42
C GLY A 283 11.75 4.82 3.17
N ALA A 284 11.97 3.51 3.10
CA ALA A 284 10.96 2.46 3.02
C ALA A 284 10.93 1.66 4.33
N TRP A 285 9.94 0.79 4.49
CA TRP A 285 9.99 -0.23 5.54
C TRP A 285 11.11 -1.23 5.29
N ASN A 286 11.45 -2.00 6.32
CA ASN A 286 12.37 -3.12 6.17
C ASN A 286 11.73 -4.21 5.30
N VAL A 287 12.50 -4.77 4.38
CA VAL A 287 12.11 -5.99 3.67
C VAL A 287 13.19 -7.04 3.83
N ALA A 288 12.83 -8.19 4.40
CA ALA A 288 13.75 -9.25 4.80
C ALA A 288 14.93 -8.68 5.62
N ASP A 289 16.17 -8.85 5.15
CA ASP A 289 17.40 -8.42 5.84
C ASP A 289 17.82 -6.97 5.53
N THR A 290 17.03 -6.22 4.75
CA THR A 290 17.37 -4.84 4.37
C THR A 290 16.77 -3.81 5.33
N SER A 291 17.51 -2.72 5.55
CA SER A 291 17.14 -1.69 6.53
C SER A 291 15.99 -0.78 6.06
N GLY A 292 15.75 -0.70 4.74
CA GLY A 292 14.79 0.20 4.11
C GLY A 292 15.23 1.66 4.00
N TYR A 293 16.34 2.07 4.61
CA TYR A 293 16.74 3.48 4.77
C TYR A 293 17.23 4.17 3.49
N ASP A 294 17.74 3.43 2.51
CA ASP A 294 18.42 3.97 1.33
C ASP A 294 17.85 3.47 0.01
N PHE A 295 16.69 2.79 0.06
CA PHE A 295 16.09 2.08 -1.06
C PHE A 295 17.03 1.10 -1.78
N SER A 296 18.10 0.61 -1.12
CA SER A 296 19.07 -0.32 -1.71
C SER A 296 18.44 -1.61 -2.25
N GLN A 297 17.29 -2.04 -1.71
CA GLN A 297 16.53 -3.16 -2.26
C GLN A 297 16.07 -2.91 -3.71
N TRP A 298 15.72 -1.67 -4.06
CA TRP A 298 15.19 -1.30 -5.39
C TRP A 298 16.19 -0.53 -6.26
N ALA A 299 17.24 0.05 -5.68
CA ALA A 299 18.22 0.90 -6.38
C ALA A 299 19.69 0.54 -6.03
N GLY A 300 19.93 -0.63 -5.46
CA GLY A 300 21.25 -1.07 -4.98
C GLY A 300 22.20 -1.54 -6.08
N SER A 301 21.70 -2.18 -7.14
CA SER A 301 22.52 -2.65 -8.27
C SER A 301 22.68 -1.59 -9.37
N ASP A 302 23.77 -1.67 -10.14
CA ASP A 302 23.95 -0.80 -11.32
C ASP A 302 22.84 -1.00 -12.34
N LYS A 303 22.36 -2.24 -12.52
CA LYS A 303 21.27 -2.55 -13.44
C LYS A 303 19.94 -1.96 -13.00
N GLN A 304 19.65 -1.98 -11.70
CA GLN A 304 18.48 -1.31 -11.13
C GLN A 304 18.53 0.20 -11.38
N ARG A 305 19.68 0.85 -11.11
CA ARG A 305 19.86 2.28 -11.36
C ARG A 305 19.73 2.65 -12.84
N GLU A 306 20.30 1.84 -13.73
CA GLU A 306 20.16 2.03 -15.18
C GLU A 306 18.69 1.89 -15.62
N ALA A 307 17.98 0.88 -15.11
CA ALA A 307 16.58 0.65 -15.39
C ALA A 307 15.69 1.81 -14.91
N ILE A 308 15.95 2.33 -13.70
CA ILE A 308 15.32 3.56 -13.21
C ILE A 308 15.59 4.73 -14.17
N GLY A 309 16.84 4.90 -14.62
CA GLY A 309 17.18 5.91 -15.63
C GLY A 309 16.34 5.80 -16.90
N LYS A 310 16.03 4.58 -17.36
CA LYS A 310 15.14 4.35 -18.50
C LYS A 310 13.70 4.76 -18.26
N ILE A 311 13.15 4.56 -17.05
CA ILE A 311 11.83 5.08 -16.67
C ILE A 311 11.80 6.61 -16.83
N PHE A 312 12.80 7.30 -16.29
CA PHE A 312 12.91 8.76 -16.41
C PHE A 312 13.03 9.23 -17.86
N ASP A 313 13.78 8.51 -18.71
CA ASP A 313 13.90 8.82 -20.13
C ASP A 313 12.56 8.73 -20.87
N VAL A 314 11.82 7.63 -20.71
CA VAL A 314 10.55 7.42 -21.41
C VAL A 314 9.46 8.35 -20.91
N SER A 315 9.39 8.59 -19.60
CA SER A 315 8.43 9.53 -19.00
C SER A 315 8.69 10.97 -19.47
N ARG A 316 9.94 11.41 -19.46
CA ARG A 316 10.33 12.73 -19.97
C ARG A 316 9.95 12.93 -21.44
N ARG A 317 10.19 11.92 -22.28
CA ARG A 317 9.78 11.94 -23.70
C ARG A 317 8.26 12.00 -23.86
N TYR A 318 7.53 11.19 -23.09
CA TYR A 318 6.08 11.24 -23.05
C TYR A 318 5.56 12.64 -22.70
N TRP A 319 6.07 13.25 -21.62
CA TRP A 319 5.63 14.59 -21.20
C TRP A 319 6.01 15.69 -22.17
N ALA A 320 7.14 15.58 -22.88
CA ALA A 320 7.51 16.52 -23.94
C ALA A 320 6.46 16.56 -25.06
N LEU A 321 5.89 15.40 -25.44
CA LEU A 321 4.81 15.30 -26.41
C LEU A 321 3.46 15.71 -25.83
N ALA A 322 3.14 15.24 -24.62
CA ALA A 322 1.85 15.46 -23.97
C ALA A 322 1.58 16.92 -23.60
N ARG A 323 2.63 17.70 -23.31
CA ARG A 323 2.54 19.16 -23.08
C ARG A 323 2.32 19.94 -24.39
N GLY A 324 2.61 19.34 -25.54
CA GLY A 324 2.36 19.91 -26.86
C GLY A 324 0.94 19.65 -27.37
N ARG A 325 0.67 20.04 -28.61
CA ARG A 325 -0.59 19.68 -29.28
C ARG A 325 -0.50 18.25 -29.78
N VAL A 326 -1.19 17.33 -29.09
CA VAL A 326 -1.32 15.93 -29.52
C VAL A 326 -2.37 15.82 -30.63
N PRO A 327 -2.01 15.37 -31.86
CA PRO A 327 -2.97 15.15 -32.93
C PRO A 327 -4.01 14.07 -32.59
N GLU A 328 -5.23 14.19 -33.14
CA GLU A 328 -6.33 13.25 -32.89
C GLU A 328 -5.94 11.80 -33.21
N ASN A 329 -5.27 11.60 -34.35
CA ASN A 329 -4.91 10.29 -34.88
C ASN A 329 -3.88 9.53 -34.04
N VAL A 330 -3.30 10.15 -33.00
CA VAL A 330 -2.33 9.51 -32.10
C VAL A 330 -2.75 9.55 -30.63
N ARG A 331 -3.94 10.06 -30.28
CA ARG A 331 -4.39 10.14 -28.88
C ARG A 331 -4.49 8.77 -28.21
N ASP A 332 -5.01 7.77 -28.90
CA ASP A 332 -5.10 6.40 -28.37
C ASP A 332 -3.71 5.81 -28.13
N THR A 333 -2.78 6.05 -29.06
CA THR A 333 -1.38 5.65 -28.91
C THR A 333 -0.73 6.34 -27.71
N MET A 334 -0.97 7.65 -27.51
CA MET A 334 -0.48 8.38 -26.33
C MET A 334 -1.05 7.80 -25.03
N SER A 335 -2.33 7.49 -24.99
CA SER A 335 -2.97 6.86 -23.82
C SER A 335 -2.36 5.49 -23.52
N ARG A 336 -2.09 4.70 -24.56
CA ARG A 336 -1.41 3.41 -24.44
C ARG A 336 0.04 3.56 -23.95
N ILE A 337 0.80 4.51 -24.51
CA ILE A 337 2.16 4.82 -24.03
C ILE A 337 2.11 5.15 -22.55
N ARG A 338 1.15 5.98 -22.12
CA ARG A 338 1.07 6.39 -20.72
C ARG A 338 0.88 5.21 -19.79
N ARG A 339 -0.04 4.30 -20.13
CA ARG A 339 -0.25 3.06 -19.37
C ARG A 339 1.03 2.23 -19.27
N ILE A 340 1.78 2.07 -20.37
CA ILE A 340 3.03 1.29 -20.38
C ILE A 340 4.12 1.95 -19.54
N VAL A 341 4.25 3.27 -19.59
CA VAL A 341 5.21 4.03 -18.77
C VAL A 341 4.88 3.83 -17.28
N LEU A 342 3.64 4.05 -16.86
CA LEU A 342 3.21 3.85 -15.48
C LEU A 342 3.31 2.38 -15.03
N GLU A 343 3.10 1.42 -15.92
CA GLU A 343 3.30 0.00 -15.61
C GLU A 343 4.79 -0.33 -15.40
N SER A 344 5.69 0.32 -16.14
CA SER A 344 7.14 0.16 -15.96
C SER A 344 7.66 0.66 -14.61
N GLU A 345 6.87 1.49 -13.92
CA GLU A 345 7.18 2.10 -12.63
C GLU A 345 6.86 1.22 -11.41
N THR A 346 6.30 0.03 -11.62
CA THR A 346 5.99 -0.90 -10.51
C THR A 346 7.22 -1.29 -9.70
N SER A 347 7.12 -1.28 -8.36
CA SER A 347 8.22 -1.67 -7.48
C SER A 347 8.67 -3.11 -7.71
N CYS A 348 7.76 -3.99 -8.15
CA CYS A 348 8.03 -5.42 -8.33
C CYS A 348 9.14 -5.71 -9.34
N PHE A 349 9.29 -4.89 -10.39
CA PHE A 349 10.35 -5.12 -11.37
C PHE A 349 11.75 -4.87 -10.80
N LEU A 350 11.84 -4.03 -9.77
CA LEU A 350 13.07 -3.70 -9.07
C LEU A 350 13.29 -4.59 -7.83
N PHE A 351 12.22 -5.10 -7.21
CA PHE A 351 12.28 -5.82 -5.94
C PHE A 351 13.03 -7.15 -5.99
N TRP A 352 12.82 -7.96 -7.04
CA TRP A 352 13.43 -9.30 -7.17
C TRP A 352 14.86 -9.27 -7.70
N GLY A 353 15.61 -8.20 -7.37
CA GLY A 353 16.93 -7.91 -7.89
C GLY A 353 16.98 -7.87 -9.41
N ASP A 354 18.13 -8.25 -9.97
CA ASP A 354 18.38 -8.20 -11.42
C ASP A 354 17.49 -9.16 -12.24
N TYR A 355 16.79 -10.10 -11.61
CA TYR A 355 16.02 -11.15 -12.30
C TYR A 355 14.78 -10.60 -13.03
N TRP A 356 14.13 -9.57 -12.47
CA TRP A 356 12.90 -8.99 -13.05
C TRP A 356 13.15 -7.70 -13.87
N ILE A 357 14.37 -7.17 -13.85
CA ILE A 357 14.77 -6.02 -14.66
C ILE A 357 14.46 -6.17 -16.17
N PRO A 358 14.61 -7.36 -16.79
CA PRO A 358 14.20 -7.55 -18.19
C PRO A 358 12.72 -7.22 -18.47
N LYS A 359 11.81 -7.42 -17.50
CA LYS A 359 10.38 -7.07 -17.64
C LYS A 359 10.18 -5.55 -17.71
N LEU A 360 10.90 -4.79 -16.87
CA LEU A 360 10.93 -3.32 -16.97
C LEU A 360 11.45 -2.88 -18.34
N TYR A 361 12.55 -3.47 -18.82
CA TYR A 361 13.08 -3.14 -20.14
C TYR A 361 12.16 -3.54 -21.30
N GLU A 362 11.33 -4.55 -21.15
CA GLU A 362 10.29 -4.86 -22.12
C GLU A 362 9.25 -3.73 -22.22
N ARG A 363 8.80 -3.21 -21.07
CA ARG A 363 7.86 -2.08 -21.03
C ARG A 363 8.47 -0.80 -21.55
N THR A 364 9.68 -0.43 -21.11
CA THR A 364 10.30 0.82 -21.56
C THR A 364 10.66 0.78 -23.05
N ARG A 365 11.15 -0.34 -23.60
CA ARG A 365 11.37 -0.47 -25.05
C ARG A 365 10.08 -0.31 -25.85
N LEU A 366 8.99 -0.96 -25.41
CA LEU A 366 7.70 -0.80 -26.07
C LEU A 366 7.21 0.65 -26.03
N ALA A 367 7.38 1.34 -24.90
CA ALA A 367 7.09 2.77 -24.80
C ALA A 367 7.96 3.60 -25.76
N GLU A 368 9.26 3.34 -25.85
CA GLU A 368 10.19 4.03 -26.75
C GLU A 368 9.81 3.89 -28.23
N GLU A 369 9.42 2.68 -28.66
CA GLU A 369 8.99 2.38 -30.03
C GLU A 369 7.71 3.14 -30.42
N LEU A 370 6.73 3.15 -29.51
CA LEU A 370 5.47 3.86 -29.70
C LEU A 370 5.69 5.38 -29.67
N LEU A 371 6.50 5.89 -28.75
CA LEU A 371 6.91 7.31 -28.69
C LEU A 371 7.55 7.74 -30.01
N GLY A 372 8.48 6.95 -30.55
CA GLY A 372 9.11 7.24 -31.84
C GLY A 372 8.12 7.29 -33.01
N THR A 373 7.04 6.51 -32.93
CA THR A 373 5.97 6.55 -33.94
C THR A 373 5.13 7.83 -33.83
N VAL A 374 4.84 8.28 -32.61
CA VAL A 374 4.13 9.55 -32.38
C VAL A 374 4.98 10.74 -32.80
N GLU A 375 6.27 10.77 -32.41
CA GLU A 375 7.21 11.83 -32.78
C GLU A 375 7.25 12.05 -34.31
N ARG A 376 7.33 10.95 -35.08
CA ARG A 376 7.29 11.00 -36.56
C ARG A 376 5.96 11.46 -37.15
N ALA A 377 4.86 11.34 -36.42
CA ALA A 377 3.54 11.79 -36.85
C ALA A 377 3.27 13.27 -36.48
N THR A 378 4.05 13.81 -35.53
CA THR A 378 3.94 15.21 -35.06
C THR A 378 4.92 16.17 -35.73
N HIS A 379 5.96 15.65 -36.39
CA HIS A 379 6.89 16.37 -37.26
C HIS A 379 6.48 16.21 -38.72
#